data_AF-A0A3N9TR77-F1
#
_entry.id   AF-A0A3N9TR77-F1
#
_cell.length_a   1.000
_cell.length_b   1.000
_cell.length_c   1.000
_cell.angle_alpha   90.00
_cell.angle_beta   90.00
_cell.angle_gamma   90.00
#
_symmetry.space_group_name_H-M   'P 1'
#
loop_
_entity.id
_entity.type
_entity.pdbx_description
1 polymer ?
#
loop_
_entity_poly.entity_id
_entity_poly.type
_entity_poly.pdbx_seq_one_letter_code
_entity_poly.pdbx_strand_id
1 'polypeptide(L)' 'MTRRYRKYRALVRCEARINGKYYPISGKFKFNKQILGEQDLTLVQQKIVDMSKEITTLNIKASDIIITSISSLKIK' A
#
# COMPACT_ATOMS: atom_id res chain seq x y z
N MET A 1 3.34 30.15 -7.85
CA MET A 1 4.27 29.26 -7.10
C MET A 1 3.70 27.85 -7.05
N THR A 2 4.25 26.90 -7.80
CA THR A 2 3.88 25.49 -7.70
C THR A 2 4.59 24.84 -6.50
N ARG A 3 3.84 24.38 -5.49
CA ARG A 3 4.40 23.66 -4.34
C ARG A 3 5.07 22.37 -4.84
N ARG A 4 6.41 22.30 -4.78
CA ARG A 4 7.16 21.06 -5.02
C ARG A 4 6.92 20.10 -3.85
N TYR A 5 6.20 19.02 -4.09
CA TYR A 5 5.97 17.96 -3.11
C TYR A 5 7.22 17.08 -2.94
N ARG A 6 7.50 16.65 -1.70
CA ARG A 6 8.59 15.71 -1.39
C ARG A 6 8.15 14.28 -1.72
N LYS A 7 9.00 13.51 -2.40
CA LYS A 7 8.75 12.11 -2.74
C LYS A 7 9.23 11.18 -1.61
N TYR A 8 8.44 10.15 -1.32
CA TYR A 8 8.70 9.15 -0.30
C TYR A 8 8.59 7.74 -0.91
N ARG A 9 9.40 6.81 -0.41
CA ARG A 9 9.26 5.38 -0.71
C ARG A 9 8.75 4.68 0.54
N ALA A 10 7.67 3.93 0.42
CA ALA A 10 7.23 3.06 1.50
C ALA A 10 7.52 1.60 1.17
N LEU A 11 8.03 0.87 2.17
CA LEU A 11 8.00 -0.58 2.18
C LEU A 11 6.83 -1.00 3.06
N VAL A 12 5.88 -1.68 2.44
CA VAL A 12 4.64 -2.11 3.07
C VAL A 12 4.65 -3.62 3.14
N ARG A 13 4.41 -4.15 4.33
CA ARG A 13 4.11 -5.57 4.55
C ARG A 13 2.64 -5.66 4.95
N CYS A 14 1.91 -6.49 4.25
CA CYS A 14 0.50 -6.73 4.50
C CYS A 14 0.19 -8.22 4.35
N GLU A 15 -0.96 -8.61 4.84
CA GLU A 15 -1.53 -9.94 4.66
C GLU A 15 -2.88 -9.75 3.96
N ALA A 16 -3.08 -10.45 2.85
CA ALA A 16 -4.36 -10.43 2.14
C ALA A 16 -5.10 -11.73 2.38
N ARG A 17 -6.39 -11.62 2.69
CA ARG A 17 -7.27 -12.78 2.80
C ARG A 17 -7.77 -13.19 1.43
N ILE A 18 -7.35 -14.36 0.95
CA ILE A 18 -7.77 -14.95 -0.33
C ILE A 18 -8.40 -16.31 -0.03
N ASN A 19 -9.66 -16.50 -0.41
CA ASN A 19 -10.41 -17.75 -0.18
C ASN A 19 -10.36 -18.24 1.28
N GLY A 20 -10.45 -17.30 2.23
CA GLY A 20 -10.45 -17.60 3.66
C GLY A 20 -9.08 -17.82 4.30
N LYS A 21 -7.98 -17.85 3.53
CA LYS A 21 -6.61 -17.97 4.04
C LYS A 21 -5.86 -16.64 3.89
N TYR A 22 -4.98 -16.33 4.85
CA TYR A 22 -4.13 -15.15 4.79
C TYR A 22 -2.83 -15.46 4.04
N TYR A 23 -2.49 -14.62 3.09
CA TYR A 23 -1.25 -14.70 2.33
C TYR A 23 -0.42 -13.44 2.53
N PRO A 24 0.89 -13.55 2.81
CA PRO A 24 1.74 -12.40 2.95
C PRO A 24 1.95 -11.72 1.60
N ILE A 25 1.74 -10.41 1.56
CA ILE A 25 2.01 -9.54 0.42
C ILE A 25 3.01 -8.47 0.87
N SER A 26 4.02 -8.22 0.05
CA SER A 26 4.93 -7.11 0.26
C SER A 26 5.00 -6.23 -0.97
N GLY A 27 4.93 -4.92 -0.75
CA GLY A 27 4.89 -3.94 -1.82
C GLY A 27 5.84 -2.78 -1.54
N LYS A 28 6.54 -2.32 -2.59
CA LYS A 28 7.35 -1.10 -2.54
C LYS A 28 6.61 -0.03 -3.31
N PHE A 29 6.11 0.99 -2.62
CA PHE A 29 5.29 2.04 -3.21
C PHE A 29 6.00 3.38 -3.15
N LYS A 30 5.81 4.22 -4.18
CA LYS A 30 6.23 5.62 -4.16
C LYS A 30 5.03 6.52 -3.87
N PHE A 31 5.20 7.51 -3.01
CA PHE A 31 4.18 8.48 -2.64
C PHE A 31 4.73 9.90 -2.74
N ASN A 32 3.87 10.86 -3.08
CA ASN A 32 4.21 12.29 -3.13
C ASN A 32 3.97 12.99 -1.77
N LYS A 33 3.70 12.20 -0.73
CA LYS A 33 3.56 12.64 0.67
C LYS A 33 4.09 11.53 1.58
N GLN A 34 4.47 11.89 2.79
CA GLN A 34 4.80 10.92 3.82
C GLN A 34 3.51 10.23 4.28
N ILE A 35 3.59 8.95 4.59
CA ILE A 35 2.48 8.16 5.15
C ILE A 35 2.62 8.25 6.67
N LEU A 36 1.72 9.00 7.31
CA LEU A 36 1.85 9.37 8.73
C LEU A 36 0.63 8.98 9.58
N GLY A 37 -0.45 8.44 9.00
CA GLY A 37 -1.63 8.06 9.79
C GLY A 37 -2.64 7.18 9.06
N GLU A 38 -3.74 6.88 9.75
CA GLU A 38 -4.80 5.95 9.31
C GLU A 38 -5.42 6.32 7.96
N GLN A 39 -5.61 7.61 7.68
CA GLN A 39 -6.13 8.08 6.39
C GLN A 39 -5.21 7.76 5.20
N ASP A 40 -3.92 7.53 5.46
CA ASP A 40 -2.97 7.14 4.42
C ASP A 40 -2.94 5.61 4.21
N LEU A 41 -3.38 4.82 5.21
CA LEU A 41 -3.44 3.36 5.12
C LEU A 41 -4.44 2.91 4.06
N THR A 42 -5.59 3.58 3.96
CA THR A 42 -6.59 3.30 2.91
C THR A 42 -6.02 3.53 1.52
N LEU A 43 -5.19 4.58 1.34
CA LEU A 43 -4.51 4.86 0.07
C LEU A 43 -3.45 3.80 -0.28
N VAL A 44 -2.81 3.21 0.73
CA VAL A 44 -1.92 2.05 0.55
C VAL A 44 -2.71 0.79 0.19
N GLN A 45 -3.80 0.50 0.90
CA GLN A 45 -4.69 -0.63 0.59
C GLN A 45 -5.21 -0.53 -0.85
N GLN A 46 -5.65 0.65 -1.28
CA GLN A 46 -6.12 0.89 -2.65
C GLN A 46 -5.03 0.54 -3.69
N LYS A 47 -3.79 0.99 -3.48
CA LYS A 47 -2.68 0.65 -4.39
C LYS A 47 -2.34 -0.83 -4.43
N ILE A 48 -2.46 -1.53 -3.30
CA ILE A 48 -2.26 -2.99 -3.25
C ILE A 48 -3.37 -3.69 -4.04
N VAL A 49 -4.62 -3.24 -3.90
CA VAL A 49 -5.75 -3.76 -4.70
C VAL A 49 -5.49 -3.54 -6.18
N ASP A 50 -5.08 -2.34 -6.58
CA ASP A 50 -4.79 -2.03 -7.99
C ASP A 50 -3.67 -2.92 -8.54
N MET A 51 -2.59 -3.13 -7.79
CA MET A 51 -1.55 -4.09 -8.15
C MET A 51 -2.08 -5.53 -8.26
N SER A 52 -2.95 -5.96 -7.34
CA SER A 52 -3.48 -7.33 -7.36
C SER A 52 -4.36 -7.61 -8.59
N LYS A 53 -5.10 -6.60 -9.06
CA LYS A 53 -5.90 -6.67 -10.29
C LYS A 53 -5.04 -6.84 -11.53
N GLU A 54 -3.89 -6.14 -11.59
CA GLU A 54 -2.94 -6.24 -12.70
C GLU A 54 -2.25 -7.61 -12.76
N ILE A 55 -1.90 -8.20 -11.61
CA ILE A 55 -1.09 -9.43 -11.57
C ILE A 55 -1.94 -10.70 -11.68
N THR A 56 -3.13 -10.74 -11.07
CA THR A 56 -3.75 -12.04 -10.73
C THR A 56 -5.23 -12.19 -11.03
N THR A 57 -5.92 -11.16 -11.55
CA THR A 57 -7.40 -11.14 -11.65
C THR A 57 -8.12 -11.55 -10.35
N LEU A 58 -7.42 -11.48 -9.21
CA LEU A 58 -7.98 -11.81 -7.90
C LEU A 58 -8.84 -10.64 -7.43
N ASN A 59 -10.08 -10.95 -7.05
CA ASN A 59 -11.06 -9.98 -6.60
C ASN A 59 -10.83 -9.62 -5.12
N ILE A 60 -9.61 -9.17 -4.80
CA ILE A 60 -9.22 -8.80 -3.43
C ILE A 60 -9.81 -7.43 -3.12
N LYS A 61 -10.64 -7.33 -2.06
CA LYS A 61 -11.15 -6.04 -1.60
C LYS A 61 -10.15 -5.40 -0.64
N ALA A 62 -10.15 -4.07 -0.58
CA ALA A 62 -9.29 -3.32 0.36
C ALA A 62 -9.53 -3.72 1.83
N SER A 63 -10.77 -4.10 2.17
CA SER A 63 -11.15 -4.63 3.49
C SER A 63 -10.47 -5.95 3.87
N ASP A 64 -10.04 -6.72 2.86
CA ASP A 64 -9.45 -8.05 3.05
C ASP A 64 -7.93 -7.95 3.27
N ILE A 65 -7.37 -6.73 3.23
CA ILE A 65 -5.94 -6.45 3.35
C ILE A 65 -5.64 -5.88 4.72
N ILE A 66 -4.92 -6.64 5.52
CA ILE A 66 -4.42 -6.22 6.82
C ILE A 66 -2.99 -5.74 6.63
N ILE A 67 -2.74 -4.45 6.87
CA ILE A 67 -1.39 -3.89 6.82
C ILE A 67 -0.72 -4.21 8.17
N THR A 68 0.31 -5.05 8.15
CA THR A 68 1.05 -5.44 9.35
C THR A 68 2.15 -4.45 9.68
N SER A 69 2.77 -3.83 8.68
CA SER A 69 3.75 -2.76 8.91
C SER A 69 3.94 -1.86 7.70
N ILE A 70 4.19 -0.58 7.96
CA ILE A 70 4.61 0.40 6.96
C ILE A 70 5.84 1.12 7.49
N SER A 71 6.87 1.15 6.67
CA SER A 71 8.01 2.05 6.86
C SER A 71 8.08 2.99 5.67
N SER A 72 8.22 4.30 5.94
CA SER A 72 8.43 5.29 4.89
C SER A 72 9.82 5.90 5.00
N LEU A 73 10.54 5.93 3.89
CA LEU A 73 11.85 6.56 3.76
C LEU A 73 11.75 7.74 2.80
N LYS A 74 12.23 8.90 3.24
CA LYS A 74 12.34 10.09 2.41
C LYS A 74 13.35 9.84 1.28
N ILE A 75 12.95 10.09 0.03
CA ILE A 75 13.85 10.05 -1.11
C ILE A 75 14.39 11.47 -1.32
N LYS A 76 15.70 11.62 -1.55
CA LYS A 76 16.31 12.93 -1.88
C LYS A 76 15.81 13.45 -3.22
#